data_AF-A0A6A4U1Y2-F1
#
_entry.id   AF-A0A6A4U1Y2-F1
#
_cell.length_a   1.000
_cell.length_b   1.000
_cell.length_c   1.000
_cell.angle_alpha   90.00
_cell.angle_beta   90.00
_cell.angle_gamma   90.00
#
_symmetry.space_group_name_H-M   'P 1'
#
loop_
_entity.id
_entity.type
_entity.pdbx_description
1 polymer ?
#
loop_
_entity_poly.entity_id
_entity_poly.type
_entity_poly.pdbx_seq_one_letter_code
_entity_poly.pdbx_strand_id
1 'polypeptide(L)' 'DGTEDAVIGEKTGPGFAYTEIVPAIERILRAYLDLRLEASETFLQAFKRVGMEPFKQALYDTEDAQDAA' A
#
# COMPACT_ATOMS: atom_id res chain seq x y z
N ASP A 1 17.54 1.31 -9.91
CA ASP A 1 17.85 0.72 -11.22
C ASP A 1 16.94 1.41 -12.23
N GLY A 2 17.48 2.00 -13.30
CA GLY A 2 16.76 2.90 -14.20
C GLY A 2 15.85 2.19 -15.20
N THR A 3 15.24 1.08 -14.81
CA THR A 3 14.42 0.26 -15.70
C THR A 3 13.03 0.88 -15.88
N GLU A 4 12.56 0.99 -17.12
CA GLU A 4 11.23 1.50 -17.47
C GLU A 4 10.11 0.47 -17.19
N ASP A 5 9.95 0.05 -15.93
CA ASP A 5 8.87 -0.85 -15.46
C ASP A 5 7.52 -0.12 -15.29
N ALA A 6 7.22 0.82 -16.18
CA ALA A 6 5.97 1.59 -16.11
C ALA A 6 4.77 0.69 -16.46
N VAL A 7 3.72 0.76 -15.63
CA VAL A 7 2.46 0.06 -15.84
C VAL A 7 1.30 1.02 -15.67
N ILE A 8 0.14 0.66 -16.24
CA ILE A 8 -1.10 1.39 -15.96
C ILE A 8 -1.47 1.15 -14.49
N GLY A 9 -1.64 2.25 -13.74
CA GLY A 9 -2.06 2.18 -12.34
C GLY A 9 -3.50 1.69 -12.21
N GLU A 10 -3.75 0.92 -11.16
CA GLU A 10 -5.09 0.45 -10.79
C GLU A 10 -5.64 1.25 -9.61
N LYS A 11 -6.97 1.32 -9.48
CA LYS A 11 -7.60 1.96 -8.33
C LYS A 11 -7.51 1.06 -7.10
N THR A 12 -6.84 1.54 -6.07
CA THR A 12 -6.73 0.84 -4.78
C THR A 12 -8.04 0.86 -3.99
N GLY A 13 -8.84 1.92 -4.11
CA GLY A 13 -10.13 2.05 -3.44
C GLY A 13 -10.57 3.51 -3.30
N PRO A 14 -11.46 3.82 -2.34
CA PRO A 14 -11.84 5.19 -1.98
C PRO A 14 -10.63 6.07 -1.67
N GLY A 15 -10.79 7.38 -1.87
CA GLY A 15 -9.79 8.36 -1.47
C GLY A 15 -9.77 8.55 0.05
N PHE A 16 -8.64 9.03 0.56
CA PHE A 16 -8.51 9.40 1.97
C PHE A 16 -8.76 10.90 2.16
N ALA A 17 -9.38 11.29 3.26
CA ALA A 17 -9.45 12.68 3.64
C ALA A 17 -8.04 13.24 3.91
N TYR A 18 -7.90 14.57 3.87
CA TYR A 18 -6.62 15.25 4.14
C TYR A 18 -5.99 14.86 5.48
N THR A 19 -6.82 14.63 6.50
CA THR A 19 -6.38 14.21 7.84
C THR A 19 -6.01 12.74 7.91
N GLU A 20 -6.44 11.92 6.96
CA GLU A 20 -6.28 10.47 6.97
C GLU A 20 -5.14 9.96 6.06
N ILE A 21 -4.70 10.78 5.10
CA ILE A 21 -3.67 10.36 4.14
C ILE A 21 -2.34 10.01 4.81
N VAL A 22 -1.93 10.75 5.85
CA VAL A 22 -0.68 10.48 6.57
C VAL A 22 -0.75 9.14 7.31
N PRO A 23 -1.79 8.86 8.13
CA PRO A 23 -2.02 7.53 8.70
C PRO A 23 -2.09 6.41 7.65
N ALA A 24 -2.74 6.64 6.50
CA ALA A 24 -2.84 5.63 5.44
C ALA A 24 -1.47 5.26 4.84
N ILE A 25 -0.58 6.25 4.65
CA ILE A 25 0.81 6.01 4.21
C ILE A 25 1.58 5.20 5.27
N GLU A 26 1.35 5.44 6.55
CA GLU A 26 1.98 4.63 7.59
C GLU A 26 1.51 3.18 7.55
N ARG A 27 0.20 2.94 7.41
CA ARG A 27 -0.38 1.60 7.30
C ARG A 27 0.19 0.82 6.12
N ILE A 28 0.28 1.45 4.94
CA ILE A 28 0.82 0.78 3.74
C ILE A 28 2.33 0.46 3.87
N LEU A 29 3.09 1.33 4.54
CA LEU A 29 4.52 1.09 4.80
C LEU A 29 4.71 -0.04 5.82
N ARG A 30 3.90 -0.11 6.87
CA ARG A 30 3.92 -1.22 7.85
C ARG A 30 3.60 -2.55 7.17
N ALA A 31 2.55 -2.60 6.36
CA ALA A 31 2.20 -3.80 5.60
C ALA A 31 3.36 -4.26 4.69
N TYR A 32 4.02 -3.34 4.01
CA TYR A 32 5.23 -3.66 3.23
C TYR A 32 6.34 -4.26 4.11
N LEU A 33 6.64 -3.63 5.24
CA LEU A 33 7.71 -4.10 6.13
C LEU A 33 7.43 -5.46 6.76
N ASP A 34 6.15 -5.79 6.99
CA ASP A 34 5.72 -7.09 7.51
C ASP A 34 5.73 -8.18 6.44
N LEU A 35 5.44 -7.82 5.18
CA LEU A 35 5.37 -8.74 4.05
C LEU A 35 6.72 -8.97 3.35
N ARG A 36 7.69 -8.07 3.52
CA ARG A 36 8.99 -8.21 2.86
C ARG A 36 9.76 -9.41 3.42
N LEU A 37 10.42 -10.15 2.54
CA LEU A 37 11.17 -11.35 2.92
C LEU A 37 12.54 -11.00 3.51
N GLU A 38 13.12 -9.87 3.09
CA GLU A 38 14.45 -9.43 3.50
C GLU A 38 14.57 -7.90 3.37
N ALA A 39 15.61 -7.33 4.00
CA ALA A 39 15.81 -5.88 4.00
C ALA A 39 16.14 -5.28 2.62
N SER A 40 16.67 -6.09 1.71
CA SER A 40 17.00 -5.74 0.31
C SER A 40 15.79 -5.72 -0.62
N GLU A 41 14.69 -6.41 -0.26
CA GLU A 41 13.47 -6.41 -1.07
C GLU A 41 12.81 -5.04 -0.98
N THR A 42 12.64 -4.37 -2.13
CA THR A 42 12.00 -3.06 -2.24
C THR A 42 10.48 -3.16 -2.18
N PHE A 43 9.81 -2.04 -1.91
CA PHE A 43 8.34 -1.95 -1.95
C PHE A 43 7.76 -2.50 -3.27
N LEU A 44 8.32 -2.10 -4.42
CA LEU A 44 7.82 -2.54 -5.72
C LEU A 44 7.99 -4.04 -5.94
N GLN A 45 9.11 -4.63 -5.49
CA GLN A 45 9.33 -6.07 -5.59
C GLN A 45 8.33 -6.85 -4.71
N ALA A 46 8.17 -6.44 -3.45
CA ALA A 46 7.18 -7.02 -2.55
C ALA A 46 5.77 -6.91 -3.14
N PHE A 47 5.40 -5.73 -3.65
CA PHE A 47 4.11 -5.47 -4.29
C PHE A 47 3.86 -6.36 -5.51
N LYS A 48 4.83 -6.50 -6.43
CA LYS A 48 4.74 -7.39 -7.59
C LYS A 48 4.60 -8.87 -7.17
N ARG A 49 5.20 -9.29 -6.05
CA ARG A 49 5.16 -10.68 -5.55
C ARG A 49 3.85 -11.04 -4.86
N VAL A 50 3.38 -10.19 -3.94
CA VAL A 50 2.19 -10.47 -3.10
C VAL A 50 0.89 -9.97 -3.70
N GLY A 51 0.96 -9.04 -4.66
CA GLY A 51 -0.20 -8.37 -5.24
C GLY A 51 -0.79 -7.30 -4.33
N MET A 52 -1.86 -6.66 -4.82
CA MET A 52 -2.49 -5.49 -4.19
C MET A 52 -3.33 -5.83 -2.94
N GLU A 53 -3.84 -7.07 -2.85
CA GLU A 53 -4.85 -7.45 -1.85
C GLU A 53 -4.42 -7.20 -0.39
N PRO A 54 -3.21 -7.61 0.05
CA PRO A 54 -2.76 -7.35 1.42
C PRO A 54 -2.63 -5.85 1.74
N PHE A 55 -2.27 -5.04 0.75
CA PHE A 55 -2.17 -3.59 0.90
C PHE A 55 -3.54 -2.93 0.99
N LYS A 56 -4.54 -3.42 0.25
CA LYS A 56 -5.93 -2.95 0.40
C LYS A 56 -6.47 -3.24 1.79
N GLN A 57 -6.24 -4.44 2.31
CA GLN A 57 -6.64 -4.79 3.68
C GLN A 57 -5.98 -3.85 4.70
N ALA A 58 -4.67 -3.63 4.58
CA ALA A 58 -3.97 -2.70 5.48
C ALA A 58 -4.49 -1.25 5.42
N LEU A 59 -5.00 -0.83 4.26
CA LEU A 59 -5.55 0.51 4.05
C LEU A 59 -6.98 0.68 4.58
N TYR A 60 -7.81 -0.37 4.50
CA TYR A 60 -9.26 -0.26 4.71
C TYR A 60 -9.85 -1.13 5.84
N ASP A 61 -9.17 -2.17 6.33
CA ASP A 61 -9.66 -3.01 7.44
C ASP A 61 -9.30 -2.45 8.84
N THR A 62 -9.18 -1.13 8.94
CA THR A 62 -8.99 -0.44 10.23
C THR A 62 -10.27 0.24 10.67
N GLU A 63 -10.53 0.33 11.98
CA GLU A 63 -11.73 0.97 12.55
C GLU A 63 -11.92 2.43 12.07
N ASP A 64 -10.85 3.13 11.68
CA ASP A 64 -10.87 4.48 11.07
C ASP A 64 -11.40 4.53 9.62
N ALA A 65 -11.55 3.41 8.91
CA ALA A 65 -11.89 3.42 7.49
C ALA A 65 -13.34 3.86 7.18
N GLN A 66 -14.16 4.09 8.21
CA GLN A 66 -15.53 4.58 8.06
C GLN A 66 -15.62 6.04 7.62
N ASP A 67 -14.54 6.83 7.78
CA ASP A 67 -14.51 8.25 7.40
C ASP A 67 -13.95 8.50 5.98
N ALA A 68 -13.52 7.45 5.27
CA ALA A 68 -12.99 7.52 3.90
C ALA A 68 -14.08 7.64 2.80
N ALA A 69 -15.28 8.11 3.14
CA ALA A 69 -16.47 8.19 2.26
C ALA A 69 -16.92 9.63 1.97
#